data_AF-A0A4S1FWB9-F1
#
_entry.id   AF-A0A4S1FWB9-F1
#
_cell.length_a   1.000
_cell.length_b   1.000
_cell.length_c   1.000
_cell.angle_alpha   90.00
_cell.angle_beta   90.00
_cell.angle_gamma   90.00
#
_symmetry.space_group_name_H-M   'P 1'
#
loop_
_entity.id
_entity.type
_entity.pdbx_description
1 polymer ?
#
loop_
_entity_poly.entity_id
_entity_poly.type
_entity_poly.pdbx_seq_one_letter_code
_entity_poly.pdbx_strand_id
1 'polypeptide(L)'
;DVQVMIHTDTLNESGFVENTVAAIQGRTIHAFHTEGAGGGHAPDIIKVCGLPNVIPSSTNPTRPYTVNTLAEHLDMLMVCHHLSPSIPEDIAFAESRIRKETIAA
;
A
#
# COMPACT_ATOMS: atom_id res chain seq x y z
N ASP A 1 4.38 -23.98 12.90
CA ASP A 1 5.49 -23.09 12.53
C ASP A 1 5.32 -22.74 11.05
N VAL A 2 4.60 -21.65 10.80
CA VAL A 2 4.22 -21.20 9.44
C VAL A 2 4.28 -19.68 9.40
N GLN A 3 4.55 -19.12 8.23
CA GLN A 3 4.57 -17.67 8.02
C GLN A 3 3.16 -17.10 7.86
N VAL A 4 2.99 -15.83 8.20
CA VAL A 4 1.79 -15.02 7.90
C VAL A 4 2.19 -13.87 6.98
N MET A 5 1.40 -13.67 5.93
CA MET A 5 1.53 -12.55 5.00
C MET A 5 0.37 -11.59 5.21
N ILE A 6 0.60 -10.28 5.07
CA ILE A 6 -0.42 -9.25 5.33
C ILE A 6 -0.50 -8.21 4.20
N HIS A 7 -1.74 -7.87 3.86
CA HIS A 7 -2.16 -6.68 3.13
C HIS A 7 -2.98 -5.84 4.12
N THR A 8 -2.48 -4.66 4.48
CA THR A 8 -3.05 -3.85 5.57
C THR A 8 -4.19 -2.93 5.09
N ASP A 9 -4.90 -2.34 6.04
CA ASP A 9 -6.13 -1.57 5.79
C ASP A 9 -5.84 -0.21 5.16
N THR A 10 -5.98 -0.10 3.83
CA THR A 10 -5.77 1.15 3.11
C THR A 10 -6.68 2.28 3.56
N LEU A 11 -7.91 1.98 3.98
CA LEU A 11 -8.89 2.99 4.37
C LEU A 11 -8.61 3.57 5.76
N ASN A 12 -7.73 2.93 6.54
CA ASN A 12 -7.55 3.22 7.96
C ASN A 12 -8.88 3.12 8.74
N GLU A 13 -9.78 2.23 8.31
CA GLU A 13 -11.10 2.04 8.93
C GLU A 13 -10.97 1.53 10.37
N SER A 14 -10.07 0.58 10.58
CA SER A 14 -9.80 -0.05 11.87
C SER A 14 -8.71 0.66 12.71
N GLY A 15 -8.09 1.70 12.15
CA GLY A 15 -6.99 2.45 12.74
C GLY A 15 -5.88 2.74 11.72
N PHE A 16 -4.84 3.45 12.18
CA PHE A 16 -3.69 3.79 11.35
C PHE A 16 -2.59 2.71 11.44
N VAL A 17 -1.51 2.89 10.67
CA VAL A 17 -0.41 1.91 10.60
C VAL A 17 0.14 1.53 11.98
N GLU A 18 0.19 2.49 12.91
CA GLU A 18 0.65 2.27 14.29
C GLU A 18 -0.26 1.32 15.07
N ASN A 19 -1.57 1.35 14.82
CA ASN A 19 -2.53 0.43 15.43
C ASN A 19 -2.28 -1.01 14.95
N THR A 20 -2.07 -1.19 13.65
CA THR A 20 -1.73 -2.49 13.06
C THR A 20 -0.38 -3.01 13.57
N VAL A 21 0.64 -2.14 13.68
CA VAL A 21 1.94 -2.49 14.27
C VAL A 21 1.79 -2.92 15.73
N ALA A 22 0.97 -2.21 16.52
CA ALA A 22 0.68 -2.61 17.89
C ALA A 22 -0.02 -3.98 17.96
N ALA A 23 -0.96 -4.26 17.04
CA ALA A 23 -1.65 -5.54 16.96
C ALA A 23 -0.74 -6.72 16.55
N ILE A 24 0.32 -6.46 15.78
CA ILE A 24 1.35 -7.46 15.45
C ILE A 24 2.12 -7.91 16.71
N GLN A 25 2.25 -7.06 17.73
CA GLN A 25 2.91 -7.37 19.00
C GLN A 25 4.35 -7.88 18.83
N GLY A 26 5.10 -7.31 17.87
CA GLY A 26 6.50 -7.68 17.62
C GLY A 26 6.72 -9.07 17.02
N ARG A 27 5.66 -9.80 16.66
CA ARG A 27 5.76 -11.11 15.98
C ARG A 27 6.27 -10.95 14.55
N THR A 28 6.97 -11.98 14.06
CA THR A 28 7.43 -12.01 12.66
C THR A 28 6.25 -11.99 11.70
N ILE A 29 6.28 -11.09 10.71
CA ILE A 29 5.23 -10.99 9.70
C ILE A 29 5.81 -10.55 8.35
N HIS A 30 5.28 -11.08 7.25
CA HIS A 30 5.65 -10.66 5.90
C HIS A 30 4.65 -9.64 5.38
N ALA A 31 5.09 -8.41 5.14
CA ALA A 31 4.27 -7.37 4.54
C ALA A 31 4.39 -7.40 3.00
N PHE A 32 3.26 -7.52 2.31
CA PHE A 32 3.20 -7.36 0.86
C PHE A 32 3.21 -5.90 0.44
N HIS A 33 3.71 -5.65 -0.78
CA HIS A 33 3.70 -4.35 -1.49
C HIS A 33 3.90 -3.15 -0.56
N THR A 34 5.04 -3.13 0.13
CA THR A 34 5.32 -2.18 1.22
C THR A 34 5.45 -0.73 0.76
N GLU A 35 5.56 -0.45 -0.55
CA GLU A 35 5.45 0.92 -1.08
C GLU A 35 4.02 1.47 -1.03
N GLY A 36 3.03 0.57 -0.99
CA GLY A 36 1.62 0.85 -0.75
C GLY A 36 0.75 1.04 -1.98
N ALA A 37 1.29 0.98 -3.21
CA ALA A 37 0.46 1.07 -4.43
C ALA A 37 -0.40 -0.19 -4.58
N GLY A 38 0.20 -1.36 -4.30
CA GLY A 38 -0.51 -2.64 -4.21
C GLY A 38 -1.55 -2.70 -3.07
N GLY A 39 -1.49 -1.79 -2.10
CA GLY A 39 -2.41 -1.65 -0.96
C GLY A 39 -1.68 -1.59 0.39
N GLY A 40 -2.44 -1.36 1.46
CA GLY A 40 -1.91 -1.02 2.77
C GLY A 40 -2.23 0.41 3.22
N HIS A 41 -2.07 0.68 4.51
CA HIS A 41 -2.38 1.97 5.15
C HIS A 41 -1.84 3.16 4.34
N ALA A 42 -2.74 4.02 3.87
CA ALA A 42 -2.37 5.23 3.14
C ALA A 42 -2.15 6.40 4.13
N PRO A 43 -1.08 7.21 3.96
CA PRO A 43 -0.06 7.15 2.91
C PRO A 43 1.24 6.41 3.31
N ASP A 44 1.33 5.89 4.54
CA ASP A 44 2.60 5.71 5.23
C ASP A 44 2.93 4.26 5.63
N ILE A 45 2.30 3.27 5.00
CA ILE A 45 2.63 1.85 5.19
C ILE A 45 4.12 1.53 5.02
N ILE A 46 4.85 2.27 4.17
CA ILE A 46 6.29 2.07 3.93
C ILE A 46 7.15 2.17 5.22
N LYS A 47 6.64 2.81 6.27
CA LYS A 47 7.29 2.88 7.60
C LYS A 47 7.57 1.48 8.19
N VAL A 48 6.77 0.46 7.86
CA VAL A 48 6.94 -0.90 8.42
C VAL A 48 8.26 -1.55 8.01
N CYS A 49 8.90 -1.09 6.94
CA CYS A 49 10.22 -1.55 6.52
C CYS A 49 11.32 -1.26 7.55
N GLY A 50 11.11 -0.28 8.45
CA GLY A 50 12.05 0.04 9.53
C GLY A 50 11.94 -0.86 10.76
N LEU A 51 10.97 -1.77 10.81
CA LEU A 51 10.72 -2.62 11.98
C LEU A 51 11.47 -3.95 11.88
N PRO A 52 12.17 -4.40 12.95
CA PRO A 52 13.03 -5.58 12.89
C PRO A 52 12.28 -6.90 12.73
N ASN A 53 10.99 -6.94 13.08
CA ASN A 53 10.14 -8.13 12.99
C ASN A 53 9.35 -8.21 11.66
N VAL A 54 9.54 -7.26 10.75
CA VAL A 54 8.84 -7.23 9.47
C VAL A 54 9.76 -7.74 8.37
N ILE A 55 9.26 -8.64 7.54
CA ILE A 55 9.89 -9.08 6.29
C ILE A 55 9.21 -8.31 5.15
N PRO A 56 9.78 -7.20 4.65
CA PRO A 56 9.13 -6.37 3.64
C PRO A 56 9.31 -6.97 2.24
N SER A 57 8.34 -6.73 1.36
CA SER A 57 8.44 -7.09 -0.05
C SER A 57 7.73 -6.06 -0.94
N SER A 58 8.20 -5.94 -2.18
CA SER A 58 7.57 -5.10 -3.20
C SER A 58 6.94 -5.99 -4.28
N THR A 59 5.87 -5.50 -4.90
CA THR A 59 5.33 -6.08 -6.13
C THR A 59 6.02 -5.47 -7.35
N ASN A 60 5.98 -6.18 -8.48
CA ASN A 60 6.71 -5.78 -9.68
C ASN A 60 6.12 -4.62 -10.52
N PRO A 61 4.80 -4.25 -10.48
CA PRO A 61 4.31 -3.22 -11.40
C PRO A 61 4.92 -1.83 -11.14
N THR A 62 5.31 -1.55 -9.89
CA THR A 62 5.96 -0.29 -9.50
C THR A 62 7.47 -0.29 -9.75
N ARG A 63 8.05 -1.37 -10.31
CA ARG A 63 9.51 -1.57 -10.42
C ARG A 63 9.92 -1.98 -11.85
N PRO A 64 10.78 -1.21 -12.55
CA PRO A 64 11.34 0.09 -12.14
C PRO A 64 10.31 1.23 -12.21
N TYR A 65 10.61 2.35 -11.56
CA TYR A 65 9.85 3.58 -11.74
C TYR A 65 10.14 4.19 -13.12
N THR A 66 9.10 4.40 -13.92
CA THR A 66 9.19 4.93 -15.29
C THR A 66 8.23 6.10 -15.49
N VAL A 67 8.35 6.80 -16.62
CA VAL A 67 7.47 7.91 -17.00
C VAL A 67 5.99 7.52 -17.13
N ASN A 68 5.69 6.23 -17.34
CA ASN A 68 4.33 5.73 -17.52
C ASN A 68 3.72 5.16 -16.23
N THR A 69 4.53 4.92 -15.19
CA THR A 69 4.12 4.14 -14.01
C THR A 69 2.90 4.73 -13.31
N LEU A 70 2.83 6.05 -13.13
CA LEU A 70 1.70 6.69 -12.43
C LEU A 70 0.38 6.60 -13.20
N ALA A 71 0.42 6.92 -14.49
CA ALA A 71 -0.78 6.92 -15.32
C ALA A 71 -1.36 5.50 -15.46
N GLU A 72 -0.49 4.52 -15.69
CA GLU A 72 -0.88 3.10 -15.74
C GLU A 72 -1.50 2.63 -14.42
N HIS A 73 -0.87 2.96 -13.28
CA HIS A 73 -1.35 2.48 -11.98
C HIS A 73 -2.65 3.14 -11.54
N LEU A 74 -2.84 4.43 -11.86
CA LEU A 74 -4.08 5.12 -11.58
C LEU A 74 -5.23 4.47 -12.35
N ASP A 75 -5.07 4.26 -13.66
CA ASP A 75 -6.08 3.61 -14.50
C ASP A 75 -6.37 2.17 -14.05
N MET A 76 -5.32 1.39 -13.79
CA MET A 76 -5.43 0.02 -13.26
C MET A 76 -6.23 -0.01 -11.95
N LEU A 77 -5.95 0.91 -11.01
CA LEU A 77 -6.64 0.98 -9.74
C LEU A 77 -8.13 1.31 -9.91
N MET A 78 -8.45 2.26 -10.80
CA MET A 78 -9.82 2.63 -11.11
C MET A 78 -10.62 1.45 -11.65
N VAL A 79 -10.02 0.67 -12.55
CA VAL A 79 -10.63 -0.55 -13.12
C VAL A 79 -10.79 -1.64 -12.06
N CYS A 80 -9.73 -1.98 -11.31
CA CYS A 80 -9.76 -3.07 -10.34
C CYS A 80 -10.80 -2.88 -9.23
N HIS A 81 -11.07 -1.63 -8.85
CA HIS A 81 -11.99 -1.29 -7.77
C HIS A 81 -13.36 -0.80 -8.27
N HIS A 82 -13.62 -0.85 -9.58
CA HIS A 82 -14.86 -0.36 -10.19
C HIS A 82 -15.19 1.08 -9.80
N LEU A 83 -14.16 1.92 -9.70
CA LEU A 83 -14.28 3.32 -9.33
C LEU A 83 -14.75 4.15 -10.52
N SER A 84 -15.49 5.22 -10.25
CA SER A 84 -15.94 6.14 -11.28
C SER A 84 -15.12 7.43 -11.27
N PRO A 85 -14.58 7.87 -12.42
CA PRO A 85 -13.92 9.17 -12.51
C PRO A 85 -14.88 10.36 -12.35
N SER A 86 -16.20 10.11 -12.35
CA SER A 86 -17.21 11.13 -12.08
C SER A 86 -17.48 11.34 -10.59
N ILE A 87 -16.95 10.48 -9.71
CA ILE A 87 -17.17 10.54 -8.25
C ILE A 87 -15.89 11.11 -7.60
N PRO A 88 -15.95 12.28 -6.93
CA PRO A 88 -14.78 12.89 -6.31
C PRO A 88 -14.11 12.03 -5.24
N GLU A 89 -14.89 11.30 -4.45
CA GLU A 89 -14.39 10.43 -3.39
C GLU A 89 -13.59 9.24 -3.95
N ASP A 90 -14.02 8.70 -5.09
CA ASP A 90 -13.32 7.61 -5.80
C ASP A 90 -11.96 8.08 -6.32
N ILE A 91 -11.90 9.29 -6.89
CA ILE A 91 -10.64 9.91 -7.32
C ILE A 91 -9.73 10.17 -6.12
N ALA A 92 -10.27 10.73 -5.03
CA ALA A 92 -9.51 11.01 -3.82
C ALA A 92 -8.91 9.73 -3.22
N PHE A 93 -9.67 8.63 -3.19
CA PHE A 93 -9.18 7.32 -2.79
C PHE A 93 -8.04 6.84 -3.70
N ALA A 94 -8.22 6.94 -5.03
CA ALA A 94 -7.23 6.48 -5.98
C ALA A 94 -5.90 7.27 -5.89
N GLU A 95 -5.99 8.60 -5.80
CA GLU A 95 -4.83 9.49 -5.62
C GLU A 95 -4.14 9.29 -4.27
N SER A 96 -4.90 8.95 -3.22
CA SER A 96 -4.32 8.63 -1.91
C SER A 96 -3.44 7.39 -1.96
N ARG A 97 -3.71 6.45 -2.87
CA ARG A 97 -3.03 5.16 -3.00
C ARG A 97 -1.87 5.20 -4.00
N ILE A 98 -2.04 5.84 -5.15
CA ILE A 98 -1.01 5.95 -6.19
C ILE A 98 -0.16 7.21 -5.96
N ARG A 99 0.91 7.05 -5.19
CA ARG A 99 1.79 8.16 -4.78
C ARG A 99 3.16 8.07 -5.44
N LYS A 100 3.55 9.11 -6.18
CA LYS A 100 4.85 9.16 -6.88
C LYS A 100 6.03 9.10 -5.92
N GLU A 101 5.90 9.70 -4.74
CA GLU A 101 6.95 9.82 -3.74
C GLU A 101 7.33 8.45 -3.19
N THR A 102 6.34 7.61 -2.85
CA THR A 102 6.62 6.28 -2.27
C THR A 102 6.98 5.23 -3.31
N ILE A 103 6.57 5.39 -4.58
CA ILE A 103 7.01 4.52 -5.68
C ILE A 103 8.47 4.81 -6.07
N ALA A 104 8.92 6.07 -5.95
CA ALA A 104 10.26 6.49 -6.34
C ALA A 104 11.32 6.38 -5.22
N ALA A 105 10.90 6.32 -3.95
CA ALA A 105 11.78 6.22 -2.78
C ALA A 105 12.51 4.87 -2.69
#